data_AF-A0A1M3LWP7-F1
#
_entry.id   AF-A0A1M3LWP7-F1
#
_cell.length_a   1.000
_cell.length_b   1.000
_cell.length_c   1.000
_cell.angle_alpha   90.00
_cell.angle_beta   90.00
_cell.angle_gamma   90.00
#
_symmetry.space_group_name_H-M   'P 1'
#
loop_
_entity.id
_entity.type
_entity.pdbx_description
1 polymer ?
#
loop_
_entity_poly.entity_id
_entity_poly.type
_entity_poly.pdbx_seq_one_letter_code
_entity_poly.pdbx_strand_id
1 'polypeptide(L)'
;MSESVSLPALGESVTEGTVTRWLKNVGDRVEVDEPLLEVSTDKVDTEIPSPVAGVIEAILVQEDETVEVGTALVTIGDGSGAGAESPAAPAEAAPAEAAAPAAEAPAAPAPAAAAPAAEAPAAPAPAAEAPAAEAPAAPAPAAAAPAAEAPAAPAPAAPAPAAEAQAPAAPAPAAPAAEAPAAPAPAAAPAPAAAPAAAPAPAAAAPAAAAPAPAAAAPAAGGAHAGNAGYVTPIVRKLANEQGVDLASITGTGVGGRIRKEDILAAAQPAAGGSASAPAAAPAVEVSPLRGTTQAMSRLRKVVAERAVVSMQSTAQLTSVVEVDVTKVAALRDKVKGDFLAKNGVKLSFLPFFALAASEALKTYPVINATVDGDNIVYPDHENLSIAVDTERGLLTPVIRDASSLDLSGLAKEIADLAERTRDNRLKPDELAGGTFTLTNTGSRGALFDTPVVFLPQVAILGTGIVTKKPVVITADGTESIAIRSTVYLALSYDHRIVDGADAARFLVAVKNRLEAADFEGSLGI
;
A
#
# COMPACT_ATOMS: atom_id res chain seq x y z
N MET A 1 -32.72 36.84 -10.40
CA MET A 1 -32.12 36.79 -9.05
C MET A 1 -30.64 36.53 -9.24
N SER A 2 -29.78 37.34 -8.66
CA SER A 2 -28.33 37.31 -8.94
C SER A 2 -27.58 36.78 -7.72
N GLU A 3 -26.66 35.86 -7.95
CA GLU A 3 -25.90 35.15 -6.92
C GLU A 3 -24.40 35.46 -7.07
N SER A 4 -23.74 35.75 -5.95
CA SER A 4 -22.32 36.09 -5.91
C SER A 4 -21.49 34.84 -5.66
N VAL A 5 -20.64 34.46 -6.62
CA VAL A 5 -19.68 33.36 -6.45
C VAL A 5 -18.43 33.91 -5.78
N SER A 6 -18.06 33.34 -4.63
CA SER A 6 -16.87 33.71 -3.86
C SER A 6 -15.72 32.71 -4.03
N LEU A 7 -14.50 33.15 -3.74
CA LEU A 7 -13.32 32.28 -3.74
C LEU A 7 -13.50 31.17 -2.68
N PRO A 8 -13.59 29.88 -3.05
CA PRO A 8 -13.72 28.78 -2.10
C PRO A 8 -12.39 28.54 -1.35
N ALA A 9 -12.45 27.81 -0.23
CA ALA A 9 -11.24 27.39 0.47
C ALA A 9 -10.48 26.32 -0.36
N LEU A 10 -9.33 26.70 -0.93
CA LEU A 10 -8.53 25.83 -1.81
C LEU A 10 -7.59 24.87 -1.05
N GLY A 11 -7.63 24.87 0.28
CA GLY A 11 -6.89 23.96 1.15
C GLY A 11 -6.86 24.47 2.60
N GLU A 12 -6.58 23.58 3.55
CA GLU A 12 -6.58 23.88 5.00
C GLU A 12 -5.55 24.97 5.41
N SER A 13 -4.56 25.25 4.55
CA SER A 13 -3.51 26.24 4.77
C SER A 13 -3.46 27.38 3.74
N VAL A 14 -4.48 27.52 2.87
CA VAL A 14 -4.55 28.56 1.84
C VAL A 14 -5.52 29.66 2.28
N THR A 15 -5.01 30.86 2.55
CA THR A 15 -5.81 32.02 3.02
C THR A 15 -6.16 33.03 1.91
N GLU A 16 -5.40 33.03 0.82
CA GLU A 16 -5.54 33.95 -0.32
C GLU A 16 -5.16 33.24 -1.64
N GLY A 17 -5.62 33.78 -2.77
CA GLY A 17 -5.25 33.32 -4.11
C GLY A 17 -5.25 34.47 -5.11
N THR A 18 -4.41 34.36 -6.15
CA THR A 18 -4.30 35.37 -7.22
C THR A 18 -5.02 34.89 -8.47
N VAL A 19 -5.94 35.71 -9.00
CA VAL A 19 -6.64 35.41 -10.26
C VAL A 19 -5.66 35.53 -11.42
N THR A 20 -5.26 34.41 -12.02
CA THR A 20 -4.33 34.42 -13.16
C THR A 20 -5.05 34.63 -14.48
N ARG A 21 -6.30 34.16 -14.60
CA ARG A 21 -7.04 34.23 -15.86
C ARG A 21 -8.55 34.06 -15.71
N TRP A 22 -9.33 34.87 -16.41
CA TRP A 22 -10.75 34.61 -16.64
C TRP A 22 -10.97 33.72 -17.87
N LEU A 23 -11.78 32.67 -17.71
CA LEU A 23 -12.17 31.75 -18.79
C LEU A 23 -13.53 32.14 -19.41
N LYS A 24 -14.25 33.07 -18.75
CA LYS A 24 -15.59 33.56 -19.11
C LYS A 24 -15.67 35.08 -18.92
N ASN A 25 -16.44 35.77 -19.76
CA ASN A 25 -16.59 37.23 -19.77
C ASN A 25 -17.96 37.67 -19.25
N VAL A 26 -18.10 38.96 -18.92
CA VAL A 26 -19.42 39.55 -18.65
C VAL A 26 -20.33 39.41 -19.87
N GLY A 27 -21.51 38.84 -19.66
CA GLY A 27 -22.48 38.47 -20.70
C GLY A 27 -22.40 37.00 -21.16
N ASP A 28 -21.38 36.24 -20.80
CA ASP A 28 -21.30 34.81 -21.13
C ASP A 28 -22.22 33.97 -20.26
N ARG A 29 -22.81 32.93 -20.86
CA ARG A 29 -23.62 31.92 -20.17
C ARG A 29 -22.72 30.80 -19.64
N VAL A 30 -23.04 30.34 -18.42
CA VAL A 30 -22.28 29.31 -17.70
C VAL A 30 -23.24 28.28 -17.10
N GLU A 31 -22.86 27.01 -17.12
CA GLU A 31 -23.59 25.91 -16.46
C GLU A 31 -23.01 25.55 -15.07
N VAL A 32 -23.75 24.75 -14.29
CA VAL A 32 -23.24 24.26 -12.99
C VAL A 32 -22.01 23.36 -13.23
N ASP A 33 -21.00 23.49 -12.37
CA ASP A 33 -19.70 22.82 -12.43
C ASP A 33 -18.80 23.22 -13.63
N GLU A 34 -19.17 24.24 -14.42
CA GLU A 34 -18.34 24.73 -15.53
C GLU A 34 -17.26 25.74 -15.05
N PRO A 35 -15.99 25.65 -15.50
CA PRO A 35 -14.91 26.51 -15.02
C PRO A 35 -15.08 27.99 -15.42
N LEU A 36 -14.91 28.89 -14.44
CA LEU A 36 -15.06 30.34 -14.55
C LEU A 36 -13.73 31.07 -14.70
N LEU A 37 -12.74 30.72 -13.87
CA LEU A 37 -11.42 31.34 -13.80
C LEU A 37 -10.35 30.37 -13.29
N GLU A 38 -9.09 30.70 -13.56
CA GLU A 38 -7.90 30.08 -12.97
C GLU A 38 -7.41 30.94 -11.78
N VAL A 39 -7.08 30.29 -10.67
CA VAL A 39 -6.49 30.92 -9.47
C VAL A 39 -5.17 30.24 -9.14
N SER A 40 -4.10 31.03 -9.03
CA SER A 40 -2.81 30.57 -8.54
C SER A 40 -2.70 30.74 -7.03
N THR A 41 -2.06 29.76 -6.39
CA THR A 41 -1.71 29.76 -4.97
C THR A 41 -0.22 29.45 -4.84
N ASP A 42 0.38 29.68 -3.66
CA ASP A 42 1.78 29.38 -3.35
C ASP A 42 2.19 27.89 -3.58
N LYS A 43 1.26 26.99 -3.94
CA LYS A 43 1.53 25.57 -4.14
C LYS A 43 0.98 24.98 -5.45
N VAL A 44 -0.20 25.39 -5.92
CA VAL A 44 -0.87 24.82 -7.09
C VAL A 44 -1.79 25.85 -7.78
N ASP A 45 -1.85 25.82 -9.11
CA ASP A 45 -2.85 26.53 -9.91
C ASP A 45 -4.14 25.69 -10.02
N THR A 46 -5.30 26.27 -9.71
CA THR A 46 -6.59 25.55 -9.64
C THR A 46 -7.69 26.31 -10.38
N GLU A 47 -8.52 25.60 -11.15
CA GLU A 47 -9.72 26.15 -11.81
C GLU A 47 -10.88 26.24 -10.81
N ILE A 48 -11.61 27.36 -10.81
CA ILE A 48 -12.81 27.58 -9.98
C ILE A 48 -14.07 27.30 -10.83
N PRO A 49 -14.86 26.25 -10.53
CA PRO A 49 -16.12 25.97 -11.21
C PRO A 49 -17.27 26.84 -10.71
N SER A 50 -18.28 27.05 -11.55
CA SER A 50 -19.50 27.77 -11.18
C SER A 50 -20.44 26.91 -10.32
N PRO A 51 -20.85 27.35 -9.12
CA PRO A 51 -21.82 26.62 -8.31
C PRO A 51 -23.26 26.70 -8.85
N VAL A 52 -23.53 27.65 -9.77
CA VAL A 52 -24.88 27.91 -10.32
C VAL A 52 -24.84 28.15 -11.83
N ALA A 53 -25.91 27.82 -12.53
CA ALA A 53 -26.08 28.11 -13.95
C ALA A 53 -26.74 29.47 -14.16
N GLY A 54 -26.19 30.30 -15.06
CA GLY A 54 -26.71 31.64 -15.34
C GLY A 54 -25.88 32.40 -16.38
N VAL A 55 -25.98 33.73 -16.35
CA VAL A 55 -25.21 34.67 -17.17
C VAL A 55 -24.37 35.54 -16.25
N ILE A 56 -23.10 35.75 -16.58
CA ILE A 56 -22.22 36.63 -15.79
C ILE A 56 -22.68 38.09 -15.97
N GLU A 57 -23.11 38.72 -14.89
CA GLU A 57 -23.60 40.10 -14.87
C GLU A 57 -22.48 41.11 -14.56
N ALA A 58 -21.53 40.74 -13.70
CA ALA A 58 -20.38 41.57 -13.36
C ALA A 58 -19.20 40.73 -12.82
N ILE A 59 -18.00 40.99 -13.33
CA ILE A 59 -16.74 40.52 -12.75
C ILE A 59 -16.28 41.58 -11.72
N LEU A 60 -16.04 41.16 -10.48
CA LEU A 60 -15.72 42.05 -9.36
C LEU A 60 -14.20 42.15 -9.09
N VAL A 61 -13.44 41.13 -9.51
CA VAL A 61 -11.99 40.98 -9.30
C VAL A 61 -11.31 40.78 -10.65
N GLN A 62 -10.26 41.55 -10.95
CA GLN A 62 -9.58 41.53 -12.25
C GLN A 62 -8.49 40.44 -12.32
N GLU A 63 -7.95 40.20 -13.52
CA GLU A 63 -6.73 39.41 -13.67
C GLU A 63 -5.55 40.09 -12.96
N ASP A 64 -4.60 39.29 -12.47
CA ASP A 64 -3.45 39.69 -11.62
C ASP A 64 -3.81 40.24 -10.21
N GLU A 65 -5.07 40.15 -9.79
CA GLU A 65 -5.53 40.59 -8.46
C GLU A 65 -5.52 39.45 -7.43
N THR A 66 -5.01 39.73 -6.21
CA THR A 66 -4.93 38.76 -5.10
C THR A 66 -6.03 39.02 -4.09
N VAL A 67 -6.79 37.97 -3.72
CA VAL A 67 -7.98 38.08 -2.87
C VAL A 67 -8.05 36.99 -1.81
N GLU A 68 -8.60 37.34 -0.65
CA GLU A 68 -8.79 36.40 0.47
C GLU A 68 -9.93 35.42 0.20
N VAL A 69 -9.83 34.21 0.78
CA VAL A 69 -10.90 33.18 0.72
C VAL A 69 -12.22 33.75 1.27
N GLY A 70 -13.30 33.55 0.51
CA GLY A 70 -14.63 34.12 0.80
C GLY A 70 -14.92 35.45 0.11
N THR A 71 -13.95 36.09 -0.55
CA THR A 71 -14.19 37.31 -1.35
C THR A 71 -15.04 36.99 -2.58
N ALA A 72 -16.04 37.83 -2.89
CA ALA A 72 -16.89 37.68 -4.06
C ALA A 72 -16.13 38.02 -5.36
N LEU A 73 -16.05 37.07 -6.29
CA LEU A 73 -15.29 37.17 -7.54
C LEU A 73 -16.17 37.64 -8.71
N VAL A 74 -17.39 37.13 -8.79
CA VAL A 74 -18.31 37.34 -9.92
C VAL A 74 -19.77 37.24 -9.47
N THR A 75 -20.63 38.04 -10.10
CA THR A 75 -22.09 37.98 -9.93
C THR A 75 -22.71 37.30 -11.16
N ILE A 76 -23.50 36.25 -10.93
CA ILE A 76 -24.19 35.46 -11.96
C ILE A 76 -25.70 35.60 -11.77
N GLY A 77 -26.41 36.02 -12.82
CA GLY A 77 -27.87 36.18 -12.80
C GLY A 77 -28.61 35.21 -13.73
N ASP A 78 -29.93 35.16 -13.59
CA ASP A 78 -30.82 34.35 -14.44
C ASP A 78 -31.03 34.91 -15.87
N GLY A 79 -30.37 36.03 -16.20
CA GLY A 79 -30.45 36.68 -17.51
C GLY A 79 -31.71 37.53 -17.72
N SER A 80 -32.47 37.83 -16.66
CA SER A 80 -33.66 38.71 -16.74
C SER A 80 -33.35 40.22 -16.75
N GLY A 81 -32.09 40.62 -16.55
CA GLY A 81 -31.65 42.01 -16.43
C GLY A 81 -30.90 42.58 -17.63
N ALA A 82 -31.59 42.84 -18.75
CA ALA A 82 -31.04 43.58 -19.88
C ALA A 82 -31.80 44.91 -20.09
N GLY A 83 -31.30 46.00 -19.50
CA GLY A 83 -31.86 47.34 -19.67
C GLY A 83 -31.40 48.32 -18.60
N ALA A 84 -30.47 49.21 -18.94
CA ALA A 84 -30.15 50.38 -18.12
C ALA A 84 -31.30 51.39 -18.14
N GLU A 85 -31.45 52.19 -17.08
CA GLU A 85 -31.30 53.66 -17.14
C GLU A 85 -31.64 54.36 -15.80
N SER A 86 -31.21 55.61 -15.67
CA SER A 86 -31.48 56.53 -14.56
C SER A 86 -31.42 57.96 -15.13
N PRO A 87 -32.18 58.98 -14.65
CA PRO A 87 -33.25 58.99 -13.64
C PRO A 87 -34.55 59.74 -14.08
N ALA A 88 -35.69 59.47 -13.42
CA ALA A 88 -36.83 60.42 -13.29
C ALA A 88 -37.80 60.01 -12.14
N ALA A 89 -38.57 60.98 -11.61
CA ALA A 89 -39.50 60.85 -10.46
C ALA A 89 -40.82 61.63 -10.75
N PRO A 90 -41.84 61.69 -9.86
CA PRO A 90 -42.47 60.66 -9.01
C PRO A 90 -44.04 60.65 -9.08
N ALA A 91 -44.69 59.56 -8.63
CA ALA A 91 -46.08 59.46 -8.08
C ALA A 91 -46.47 57.96 -7.88
N GLU A 92 -47.40 57.48 -7.04
CA GLU A 92 -48.00 57.83 -5.74
C GLU A 92 -48.99 56.68 -5.36
N ALA A 93 -48.98 56.22 -4.10
CA ALA A 93 -50.02 55.48 -3.33
C ALA A 93 -50.70 54.14 -3.80
N ALA A 94 -50.31 53.03 -3.15
CA ALA A 94 -51.10 52.16 -2.22
C ALA A 94 -52.40 51.39 -2.68
N PRO A 95 -52.97 50.45 -1.87
CA PRO A 95 -52.40 49.22 -1.28
C PRO A 95 -53.36 47.96 -1.31
N ALA A 96 -52.99 46.87 -0.59
CA ALA A 96 -53.78 45.66 -0.25
C ALA A 96 -53.98 44.61 -1.39
N GLU A 97 -54.20 43.31 -1.16
CA GLU A 97 -54.81 42.60 -0.01
C GLU A 97 -54.19 41.21 0.24
N ALA A 98 -54.41 40.62 1.43
CA ALA A 98 -53.90 39.31 1.84
C ALA A 98 -55.03 38.28 2.04
N ALA A 99 -54.76 36.99 1.81
CA ALA A 99 -55.68 35.89 2.13
C ALA A 99 -54.95 34.73 2.81
N ALA A 100 -55.53 34.20 3.90
CA ALA A 100 -54.95 33.18 4.76
C ALA A 100 -55.38 31.73 4.37
N PRO A 101 -54.62 30.70 4.75
CA PRO A 101 -55.03 29.30 4.60
C PRO A 101 -56.01 28.86 5.70
N ALA A 102 -56.93 27.95 5.37
CA ALA A 102 -57.86 27.33 6.31
C ALA A 102 -57.38 25.94 6.76
N ALA A 103 -57.75 25.55 7.99
CA ALA A 103 -57.43 24.25 8.58
C ALA A 103 -58.65 23.66 9.32
N GLU A 104 -58.80 22.34 9.29
CA GLU A 104 -59.29 21.38 10.31
C GLU A 104 -59.65 20.05 9.58
N ALA A 105 -59.15 18.85 9.90
CA ALA A 105 -59.02 18.07 11.15
C ALA A 105 -60.12 16.94 11.23
N PRO A 106 -60.12 15.98 12.19
CA PRO A 106 -59.79 14.59 11.86
C PRO A 106 -60.80 13.52 12.34
N ALA A 107 -60.56 12.23 12.04
CA ALA A 107 -61.30 11.10 12.64
C ALA A 107 -60.47 9.79 12.75
N ALA A 108 -60.74 9.02 13.82
CA ALA A 108 -60.25 7.67 14.14
C ALA A 108 -61.38 6.92 14.92
N PRO A 109 -61.24 5.73 15.57
CA PRO A 109 -60.18 4.70 15.59
C PRO A 109 -60.68 3.20 15.57
N ALA A 110 -59.73 2.23 15.66
CA ALA A 110 -59.86 0.88 16.30
C ALA A 110 -60.77 -0.20 15.62
N PRO A 111 -60.70 -1.53 15.96
CA PRO A 111 -60.08 -2.18 17.14
C PRO A 111 -59.14 -3.38 16.88
N ALA A 112 -58.71 -4.03 17.97
CA ALA A 112 -57.71 -5.10 18.03
C ALA A 112 -58.26 -6.48 18.47
N ALA A 113 -57.47 -7.53 18.22
CA ALA A 113 -57.50 -8.84 18.86
C ALA A 113 -56.15 -9.55 18.60
N ALA A 114 -55.60 -10.48 19.37
CA ALA A 114 -55.70 -10.95 20.76
C ALA A 114 -54.70 -12.14 20.83
N ALA A 115 -53.99 -12.34 21.93
CA ALA A 115 -52.99 -13.41 22.07
C ALA A 115 -53.59 -14.79 22.42
N PRO A 116 -52.77 -15.84 22.54
CA PRO A 116 -52.56 -16.36 23.90
C PRO A 116 -51.08 -16.60 24.26
N ALA A 117 -50.84 -16.83 25.56
CA ALA A 117 -49.52 -16.91 26.18
C ALA A 117 -49.13 -18.33 26.63
N ALA A 118 -47.82 -18.54 26.82
CA ALA A 118 -47.21 -19.52 27.72
C ALA A 118 -45.93 -18.85 28.25
N GLU A 119 -45.92 -18.34 29.48
CA GLU A 119 -45.70 -19.06 30.75
C GLU A 119 -44.19 -19.22 31.06
N ALA A 120 -43.77 -18.60 32.16
CA ALA A 120 -42.41 -18.61 32.68
C ALA A 120 -42.40 -19.20 34.09
N PRO A 121 -41.31 -19.84 34.54
CA PRO A 121 -41.03 -20.02 35.96
C PRO A 121 -40.04 -18.96 36.46
N ALA A 122 -40.25 -18.51 37.70
CA ALA A 122 -39.52 -17.41 38.32
C ALA A 122 -38.16 -17.82 38.92
N ALA A 123 -37.27 -16.84 39.08
CA ALA A 123 -36.13 -16.92 39.99
C ALA A 123 -36.57 -16.64 41.45
N PRO A 124 -35.91 -17.25 42.45
CA PRO A 124 -35.85 -16.72 43.81
C PRO A 124 -34.60 -15.85 44.02
N ALA A 125 -34.72 -14.83 44.87
CA ALA A 125 -33.68 -13.88 45.25
C ALA A 125 -32.77 -14.42 46.38
N PRO A 126 -31.65 -13.75 46.75
CA PRO A 126 -30.58 -14.35 47.54
C PRO A 126 -30.79 -14.24 49.06
N ALA A 127 -30.06 -15.07 49.81
CA ALA A 127 -29.84 -14.93 51.25
C ALA A 127 -28.34 -14.87 51.54
N ALA A 128 -27.95 -14.03 52.51
CA ALA A 128 -26.57 -13.81 52.92
C ALA A 128 -26.22 -14.61 54.18
N GLU A 129 -24.95 -14.98 54.36
CA GLU A 129 -24.08 -14.55 55.46
C GLU A 129 -22.69 -15.20 55.36
N ALA A 130 -21.67 -14.49 55.84
CA ALA A 130 -20.28 -14.99 55.98
C ALA A 130 -20.06 -15.50 57.44
N PRO A 131 -18.88 -16.04 57.83
CA PRO A 131 -17.66 -15.22 57.94
C PRO A 131 -16.35 -15.93 57.55
N ALA A 132 -15.27 -15.14 57.51
CA ALA A 132 -13.89 -15.62 57.44
C ALA A 132 -13.31 -15.90 58.85
N ALA A 133 -12.32 -16.80 58.90
CA ALA A 133 -11.30 -16.92 59.95
C ALA A 133 -10.01 -17.37 59.22
N GLU A 134 -8.96 -16.57 59.13
CA GLU A 134 -7.96 -16.26 60.17
C GLU A 134 -6.98 -17.43 60.43
N ALA A 135 -5.67 -17.13 60.38
CA ALA A 135 -4.58 -18.10 60.44
C ALA A 135 -4.32 -18.60 61.87
N PRO A 136 -3.46 -19.63 62.07
CA PRO A 136 -2.14 -19.29 62.65
C PRO A 136 -0.93 -20.20 62.29
N ALA A 137 0.25 -19.57 62.35
CA ALA A 137 1.53 -20.01 62.93
C ALA A 137 2.26 -21.33 62.53
N ALA A 138 3.59 -21.23 62.54
CA ALA A 138 4.57 -22.32 62.38
C ALA A 138 4.80 -23.12 63.70
N PRO A 139 5.67 -24.16 63.69
CA PRO A 139 7.03 -23.92 64.18
C PRO A 139 8.17 -24.70 63.47
N ALA A 140 9.42 -24.37 63.83
CA ALA A 140 10.67 -24.97 63.33
C ALA A 140 11.15 -26.18 64.16
N PRO A 141 12.25 -26.84 63.73
CA PRO A 141 13.49 -26.89 64.54
C PRO A 141 14.75 -26.51 63.70
N ALA A 142 15.76 -25.80 64.19
CA ALA A 142 16.83 -26.21 65.14
C ALA A 142 17.57 -27.51 64.69
N ALA A 143 18.91 -27.60 64.57
CA ALA A 143 20.03 -26.66 64.78
C ALA A 143 21.20 -27.08 63.81
N ALA A 144 22.46 -26.61 63.82
CA ALA A 144 23.28 -25.82 64.77
C ALA A 144 24.46 -25.11 64.03
N ALA A 145 25.42 -24.54 64.78
CA ALA A 145 26.71 -24.00 64.30
C ALA A 145 27.91 -24.90 64.74
N PRO A 146 29.17 -24.59 64.35
CA PRO A 146 29.98 -23.62 65.10
C PRO A 146 30.87 -22.70 64.22
N ALA A 147 31.68 -21.86 64.88
CA ALA A 147 32.33 -20.65 64.32
C ALA A 147 33.87 -20.67 64.31
N ALA A 148 34.48 -19.79 63.49
CA ALA A 148 35.81 -19.12 63.58
C ALA A 148 36.08 -18.45 62.20
N GLU A 149 36.78 -17.33 62.00
CA GLU A 149 37.52 -16.37 62.85
C GLU A 149 37.59 -15.00 62.09
N ALA A 150 38.01 -13.91 62.75
CA ALA A 150 38.22 -12.58 62.17
C ALA A 150 39.54 -11.97 62.75
N PRO A 151 40.01 -10.73 62.45
CA PRO A 151 39.50 -9.67 61.56
C PRO A 151 40.57 -8.93 60.70
N ALA A 152 40.16 -7.97 59.85
CA ALA A 152 40.94 -6.77 59.52
C ALA A 152 40.07 -5.62 58.94
N ALA A 153 40.41 -4.38 59.27
CA ALA A 153 39.82 -3.09 58.86
C ALA A 153 40.99 -2.07 58.71
N PRO A 154 40.87 -0.80 58.23
CA PRO A 154 39.69 0.08 58.29
C PRO A 154 39.46 1.06 57.11
N ALA A 155 38.43 1.91 57.26
CA ALA A 155 38.19 3.13 56.48
C ALA A 155 37.80 4.32 57.41
N PRO A 156 38.08 5.58 57.05
CA PRO A 156 37.57 6.81 57.71
C PRO A 156 36.58 7.58 56.80
N ALA A 157 35.80 8.59 57.22
CA ALA A 157 35.29 9.05 58.53
C ALA A 157 34.10 10.03 58.29
N ALA A 158 33.29 10.30 59.32
CA ALA A 158 32.18 11.30 59.32
C ALA A 158 32.66 12.67 59.91
N PRO A 159 31.86 13.72 60.27
CA PRO A 159 30.48 13.71 60.83
C PRO A 159 29.50 14.87 60.46
N ALA A 160 28.28 14.81 61.00
CA ALA A 160 27.30 15.93 61.13
C ALA A 160 27.43 16.64 62.51
N PRO A 161 26.59 17.65 62.88
CA PRO A 161 25.40 17.35 63.73
C PRO A 161 24.19 18.35 63.75
N ALA A 162 23.03 17.88 64.25
CA ALA A 162 21.99 18.46 65.19
C ALA A 162 21.58 19.99 65.21
N ALA A 163 20.42 20.46 65.73
CA ALA A 163 19.06 19.93 66.03
C ALA A 163 18.12 21.09 66.55
N GLU A 164 16.77 20.92 66.47
CA GLU A 164 15.66 21.56 67.28
C GLU A 164 15.48 23.12 67.31
N ALA A 165 14.29 23.76 67.49
CA ALA A 165 12.85 23.39 67.48
C ALA A 165 11.93 24.66 67.46
N GLN A 166 10.59 24.46 67.38
CA GLN A 166 9.44 25.40 67.64
C GLN A 166 8.66 26.05 66.46
N ALA A 167 7.35 26.21 66.69
CA ALA A 167 6.27 26.86 65.90
C ALA A 167 5.25 27.48 66.91
N PRO A 168 4.15 28.21 66.56
CA PRO A 168 3.58 28.57 65.24
C PRO A 168 3.13 30.06 65.07
N ALA A 169 2.64 30.48 63.88
CA ALA A 169 1.53 31.46 63.66
C ALA A 169 1.36 31.90 62.18
N ALA A 170 0.18 32.44 61.85
CA ALA A 170 -0.39 32.76 60.52
C ALA A 170 0.08 34.10 59.86
N PRO A 171 -0.58 34.70 58.83
CA PRO A 171 -0.08 34.66 57.43
C PRO A 171 0.02 36.03 56.70
N ALA A 172 0.24 35.99 55.37
CA ALA A 172 0.29 37.09 54.36
C ALA A 172 1.66 37.81 54.21
N PRO A 173 1.93 38.56 53.10
CA PRO A 173 1.10 38.84 51.91
C PRO A 173 1.75 38.49 50.54
N ALA A 174 1.05 38.77 49.45
CA ALA A 174 1.52 38.61 48.06
C ALA A 174 2.14 39.89 47.48
N ALA A 175 3.17 39.74 46.62
CA ALA A 175 3.64 40.66 45.56
C ALA A 175 4.93 40.11 44.92
N PRO A 176 5.38 40.58 43.73
CA PRO A 176 4.68 41.32 42.68
C PRO A 176 4.70 40.61 41.29
N ALA A 177 3.99 41.17 40.32
CA ALA A 177 4.20 40.83 38.91
C ALA A 177 5.51 41.46 38.38
N ALA A 178 6.14 40.82 37.40
CA ALA A 178 7.32 41.32 36.69
C ALA A 178 7.12 41.24 35.16
N GLU A 179 7.86 42.06 34.42
CA GLU A 179 7.51 42.53 33.08
C GLU A 179 7.77 41.53 31.93
N ALA A 180 7.08 41.74 30.82
CA ALA A 180 7.29 41.01 29.57
C ALA A 180 8.57 41.49 28.85
N PRO A 181 9.41 40.58 28.30
CA PRO A 181 10.51 40.96 27.41
C PRO A 181 10.00 41.34 26.01
N ALA A 182 10.54 42.41 25.44
CA ALA A 182 10.27 42.82 24.06
C ALA A 182 10.89 41.87 23.02
N ALA A 183 10.23 41.75 21.87
CA ALA A 183 10.69 40.92 20.74
C ALA A 183 11.93 41.52 20.04
N PRO A 184 12.88 40.70 19.57
CA PRO A 184 14.00 41.17 18.75
C PRO A 184 13.56 41.46 17.32
N ALA A 185 14.13 42.52 16.72
CA ALA A 185 13.91 42.85 15.31
C ALA A 185 14.59 41.83 14.38
N PRO A 186 13.99 41.48 13.23
CA PRO A 186 14.57 40.53 12.28
C PRO A 186 15.81 41.11 11.57
N ALA A 187 16.85 40.29 11.44
CA ALA A 187 18.04 40.62 10.69
C ALA A 187 17.78 40.60 9.17
N ALA A 188 18.45 41.47 8.43
CA ALA A 188 18.33 41.54 6.96
C ALA A 188 18.88 40.29 6.29
N ALA A 189 18.08 39.68 5.41
CA ALA A 189 18.49 38.55 4.58
C ALA A 189 19.43 39.00 3.43
N PRO A 190 20.37 38.16 2.99
CA PRO A 190 21.26 38.47 1.87
C PRO A 190 20.52 38.45 0.52
N ALA A 191 20.99 39.27 -0.43
CA ALA A 191 20.42 39.32 -1.78
C ALA A 191 20.61 38.00 -2.54
N PRO A 192 19.59 37.49 -3.25
CA PRO A 192 19.70 36.27 -4.03
C PRO A 192 20.58 36.48 -5.28
N ALA A 193 21.43 35.50 -5.57
CA ALA A 193 22.21 35.46 -6.80
C ALA A 193 21.30 35.14 -8.01
N ALA A 194 21.60 35.73 -9.17
CA ALA A 194 20.82 35.55 -10.38
C ALA A 194 20.87 34.10 -10.91
N ALA A 195 19.70 33.53 -11.18
CA ALA A 195 19.55 32.24 -11.85
C ALA A 195 19.69 32.37 -13.38
N PRO A 196 20.14 31.33 -14.10
CA PRO A 196 20.32 31.38 -15.55
C PRO A 196 18.97 31.25 -16.31
N ALA A 197 18.89 31.91 -17.47
CA ALA A 197 17.69 31.94 -18.30
C ALA A 197 17.30 30.54 -18.84
N ALA A 198 16.02 30.20 -18.73
CA ALA A 198 15.47 28.97 -19.28
C ALA A 198 15.25 29.07 -20.79
N ALA A 199 15.53 27.98 -21.52
CA ALA A 199 15.25 27.85 -22.95
C ALA A 199 13.77 27.47 -23.18
N PRO A 200 13.15 27.87 -24.31
CA PRO A 200 11.73 27.63 -24.57
C PRO A 200 11.42 26.14 -24.83
N ALA A 201 10.26 25.69 -24.34
CA ALA A 201 9.76 24.35 -24.58
C ALA A 201 9.26 24.18 -26.04
N PRO A 202 9.57 23.06 -26.72
CA PRO A 202 9.11 22.82 -28.09
C PRO A 202 7.63 22.37 -28.13
N ALA A 203 6.89 22.91 -29.09
CA ALA A 203 5.48 22.59 -29.30
C ALA A 203 5.25 21.17 -29.85
N ALA A 204 4.10 20.58 -29.53
CA ALA A 204 3.69 19.26 -30.00
C ALA A 204 3.43 19.25 -31.52
N ALA A 205 3.93 18.20 -32.20
CA ALA A 205 3.73 17.99 -33.63
C ALA A 205 2.78 16.80 -33.90
N ALA A 206 1.92 16.94 -34.89
CA ALA A 206 0.94 15.94 -35.31
C ALA A 206 1.60 14.68 -35.93
N PRO A 207 0.93 13.50 -35.90
CA PRO A 207 1.50 12.25 -36.42
C PRO A 207 1.64 12.27 -37.95
N ALA A 208 2.87 12.17 -38.44
CA ALA A 208 3.17 12.03 -39.87
C ALA A 208 3.03 10.57 -40.35
N ALA A 209 2.56 10.39 -41.59
CA ALA A 209 2.40 9.08 -42.21
C ALA A 209 3.75 8.39 -42.51
N ALA A 210 3.79 7.06 -42.36
CA ALA A 210 4.99 6.26 -42.60
C ALA A 210 5.37 6.19 -44.10
N ALA A 211 6.60 6.58 -44.42
CA ALA A 211 7.23 6.33 -45.72
C ALA A 211 7.89 4.93 -45.75
N PRO A 212 7.96 4.25 -46.91
CA PRO A 212 8.47 2.88 -46.99
C PRO A 212 9.99 2.79 -46.86
N ALA A 213 10.46 1.70 -46.24
CA ALA A 213 11.88 1.39 -46.11
C ALA A 213 12.51 0.96 -47.45
N PRO A 214 13.80 1.26 -47.70
CA PRO A 214 14.48 0.92 -48.95
C PRO A 214 14.78 -0.59 -49.06
N ALA A 215 14.62 -1.13 -50.27
CA ALA A 215 14.94 -2.51 -50.58
C ALA A 215 16.46 -2.75 -50.63
N ALA A 216 16.92 -3.86 -50.03
CA ALA A 216 18.31 -4.27 -50.09
C ALA A 216 18.70 -4.73 -51.51
N ALA A 217 19.82 -4.23 -52.02
CA ALA A 217 20.33 -4.58 -53.34
C ALA A 217 21.06 -5.94 -53.35
N ALA A 218 20.90 -6.69 -54.44
CA ALA A 218 21.63 -7.93 -54.67
C ALA A 218 23.08 -7.66 -55.14
N PRO A 219 24.08 -8.49 -54.79
CA PRO A 219 25.43 -8.37 -55.33
C PRO A 219 25.49 -8.93 -56.75
N ALA A 220 25.98 -8.11 -57.69
CA ALA A 220 26.32 -8.55 -59.04
C ALA A 220 27.72 -9.20 -59.09
N ALA A 221 27.91 -10.16 -59.99
CA ALA A 221 29.20 -10.81 -60.22
C ALA A 221 30.19 -9.89 -60.97
N GLY A 222 31.49 -9.97 -60.65
CA GLY A 222 32.51 -9.23 -61.40
C GLY A 222 33.94 -9.29 -60.89
N GLY A 223 34.69 -10.33 -61.25
CA GLY A 223 36.07 -10.16 -61.73
C GLY A 223 37.24 -10.16 -60.73
N ALA A 224 38.05 -11.22 -60.83
CA ALA A 224 39.50 -11.25 -60.65
C ALA A 224 40.11 -10.89 -59.26
N HIS A 225 40.44 -11.93 -58.50
CA HIS A 225 41.65 -11.95 -57.67
C HIS A 225 42.56 -13.10 -58.16
N ALA A 226 43.73 -12.76 -58.69
CA ALA A 226 44.78 -13.74 -58.93
C ALA A 226 45.43 -14.08 -57.58
N GLY A 227 45.26 -15.32 -57.10
CA GLY A 227 45.62 -15.66 -55.72
C GLY A 227 45.75 -17.17 -55.45
N ASN A 228 46.82 -17.78 -55.97
CA ASN A 228 47.45 -18.98 -55.37
C ASN A 228 46.62 -20.28 -55.27
N ALA A 229 45.99 -20.72 -56.37
CA ALA A 229 45.57 -22.11 -56.52
C ALA A 229 46.80 -23.04 -56.67
N GLY A 230 47.41 -23.42 -55.54
CA GLY A 230 48.55 -24.34 -55.48
C GLY A 230 48.24 -25.69 -56.12
N TYR A 231 49.26 -26.36 -56.67
CA TYR A 231 49.13 -27.59 -57.45
C TYR A 231 48.29 -28.68 -56.74
N VAL A 232 47.07 -28.91 -57.24
CA VAL A 232 46.12 -29.92 -56.73
C VAL A 232 46.35 -31.25 -57.45
N THR A 233 46.50 -32.34 -56.70
CA THR A 233 46.72 -33.69 -57.27
C THR A 233 45.45 -34.24 -57.94
N PRO A 234 45.57 -35.14 -58.94
CA PRO A 234 44.41 -35.67 -59.67
C PRO A 234 43.37 -36.36 -58.78
N ILE A 235 43.80 -37.00 -57.68
CA ILE A 235 42.92 -37.67 -56.70
C ILE A 235 42.04 -36.65 -55.97
N VAL A 236 42.63 -35.52 -55.53
CA VAL A 236 41.91 -34.44 -54.84
C VAL A 236 40.91 -33.77 -55.80
N ARG A 237 41.29 -33.55 -57.07
CA ARG A 237 40.37 -33.03 -58.10
C ARG A 237 39.22 -33.99 -58.41
N LYS A 238 39.47 -35.30 -58.48
CA LYS A 238 38.41 -36.31 -58.68
C LYS A 238 37.43 -36.31 -57.50
N LEU A 239 37.94 -36.29 -56.28
CA LEU A 239 37.11 -36.28 -55.07
C LEU A 239 36.29 -35.00 -54.93
N ALA A 240 36.83 -33.83 -55.30
CA ALA A 240 36.08 -32.57 -55.35
C ALA A 240 34.84 -32.67 -56.25
N ASN A 241 35.04 -33.17 -57.48
CA ASN A 241 33.95 -33.37 -58.44
C ASN A 241 32.94 -34.43 -57.96
N GLU A 242 33.39 -35.51 -57.32
CA GLU A 242 32.51 -36.56 -56.75
C GLU A 242 31.69 -36.07 -55.55
N GLN A 243 32.18 -35.08 -54.80
CA GLN A 243 31.51 -34.49 -53.64
C GLN A 243 30.80 -33.15 -53.96
N GLY A 244 30.90 -32.65 -55.20
CA GLY A 244 30.29 -31.39 -55.62
C GLY A 244 30.91 -30.12 -55.00
N VAL A 245 32.16 -30.19 -54.52
CA VAL A 245 32.82 -29.09 -53.80
C VAL A 245 33.73 -28.28 -54.72
N ASP A 246 33.57 -26.95 -54.73
CA ASP A 246 34.44 -26.04 -55.48
C ASP A 246 35.79 -25.86 -54.77
N LEU A 247 36.86 -26.31 -55.43
CA LEU A 247 38.24 -26.17 -54.97
C LEU A 247 38.68 -24.72 -54.78
N ALA A 248 38.09 -23.74 -55.49
CA ALA A 248 38.41 -22.32 -55.29
C ALA A 248 37.90 -21.77 -53.95
N SER A 249 36.93 -22.45 -53.32
CA SER A 249 36.39 -22.08 -52.01
C SER A 249 37.17 -22.69 -50.82
N ILE A 250 38.07 -23.65 -51.07
CA ILE A 250 38.79 -24.39 -50.03
C ILE A 250 40.20 -23.81 -49.80
N THR A 251 40.47 -23.40 -48.56
CA THR A 251 41.84 -23.11 -48.12
C THR A 251 42.53 -24.41 -47.72
N GLY A 252 43.55 -24.83 -48.48
CA GLY A 252 44.23 -26.11 -48.28
C GLY A 252 45.15 -26.14 -47.06
N THR A 253 45.02 -27.16 -46.20
CA THR A 253 45.80 -27.27 -44.94
C THR A 253 47.17 -27.94 -45.12
N GLY A 254 47.47 -28.46 -46.32
CA GLY A 254 48.73 -29.13 -46.60
C GLY A 254 49.92 -28.17 -46.74
N VAL A 255 51.12 -28.66 -46.37
CA VAL A 255 52.40 -27.94 -46.48
C VAL A 255 52.53 -27.24 -47.85
N GLY A 256 52.60 -25.90 -47.81
CA GLY A 256 52.60 -25.03 -48.99
C GLY A 256 51.22 -24.56 -49.48
N GLY A 257 50.18 -24.63 -48.64
CA GLY A 257 48.81 -24.24 -49.01
C GLY A 257 48.09 -25.24 -49.92
N ARG A 258 48.53 -26.50 -49.94
CA ARG A 258 47.97 -27.53 -50.83
C ARG A 258 46.71 -28.15 -50.25
N ILE A 259 45.64 -28.15 -51.05
CA ILE A 259 44.38 -28.83 -50.71
C ILE A 259 44.61 -30.34 -50.63
N ARG A 260 44.22 -30.94 -49.51
CA ARG A 260 44.31 -32.38 -49.23
C ARG A 260 42.95 -33.07 -49.36
N LYS A 261 42.94 -34.39 -49.15
CA LYS A 261 41.71 -35.19 -49.12
C LYS A 261 40.80 -34.79 -47.96
N GLU A 262 41.40 -34.49 -46.81
CA GLU A 262 40.71 -34.16 -45.57
C GLU A 262 39.96 -32.82 -45.70
N ASP A 263 40.55 -31.84 -46.38
CA ASP A 263 39.97 -30.52 -46.62
C ASP A 263 38.65 -30.61 -47.43
N ILE A 264 38.61 -31.50 -48.43
CA ILE A 264 37.40 -31.74 -49.22
C ILE A 264 36.34 -32.46 -48.40
N LEU A 265 36.72 -33.45 -47.58
CA LEU A 265 35.77 -34.18 -46.73
C LEU A 265 35.16 -33.27 -45.65
N ALA A 266 35.92 -32.31 -45.13
CA ALA A 266 35.43 -31.28 -44.20
C ALA A 266 34.45 -30.31 -44.88
N ALA A 267 34.74 -29.88 -46.12
CA ALA A 267 33.87 -29.00 -46.89
C ALA A 267 32.62 -29.70 -47.46
N ALA A 268 32.67 -31.02 -47.68
CA ALA A 268 31.56 -31.84 -48.15
C ALA A 268 30.60 -32.27 -47.02
N GLN A 269 31.04 -32.23 -45.75
CA GLN A 269 30.11 -32.34 -44.63
C GLN A 269 29.24 -31.08 -44.62
N PRO A 270 27.89 -31.20 -44.60
CA PRO A 270 27.07 -30.04 -44.33
C PRO A 270 27.49 -29.52 -42.96
N ALA A 271 27.96 -28.28 -42.93
CA ALA A 271 28.22 -27.62 -41.66
C ALA A 271 26.97 -27.81 -40.80
N ALA A 272 27.15 -28.25 -39.55
CA ALA A 272 26.13 -28.12 -38.52
C ALA A 272 26.00 -26.62 -38.22
N GLY A 273 25.47 -25.88 -39.20
CA GLY A 273 25.18 -24.48 -39.08
C GLY A 273 24.24 -24.35 -37.91
N GLY A 274 24.70 -23.61 -36.90
CA GLY A 274 23.79 -23.13 -35.87
C GLY A 274 22.67 -22.43 -36.61
N SER A 275 21.49 -23.05 -36.62
CA SER A 275 20.30 -22.46 -37.19
C SER A 275 20.13 -21.15 -36.45
N ALA A 276 20.41 -20.04 -37.14
CA ALA A 276 20.23 -18.72 -36.58
C ALA A 276 18.75 -18.63 -36.26
N SER A 277 18.42 -18.76 -34.98
CA SER A 277 17.04 -18.77 -34.51
C SER A 277 16.39 -17.51 -35.06
N ALA A 278 15.45 -17.69 -35.99
CA ALA A 278 14.67 -16.58 -36.50
C ALA A 278 14.10 -15.84 -35.29
N PRO A 279 14.16 -14.50 -35.23
CA PRO A 279 13.62 -13.76 -34.11
C PRO A 279 12.20 -14.24 -33.82
N ALA A 280 11.99 -14.78 -32.62
CA ALA A 280 10.70 -15.32 -32.24
C ALA A 280 9.64 -14.23 -32.47
N ALA A 281 8.66 -14.52 -33.33
CA ALA A 281 7.62 -13.56 -33.66
C ALA A 281 6.98 -13.08 -32.36
N ALA A 282 6.88 -11.76 -32.18
CA ALA A 282 6.30 -11.19 -30.98
C ALA A 282 4.90 -11.77 -30.76
N PRO A 283 4.56 -12.22 -29.54
CA PRO A 283 3.26 -12.84 -29.30
C PRO A 283 2.14 -11.87 -29.66
N ALA A 284 1.15 -12.35 -30.41
CA ALA A 284 0.00 -11.55 -30.77
C ALA A 284 -0.74 -11.10 -29.50
N VAL A 285 -1.06 -9.81 -29.41
CA VAL A 285 -1.78 -9.25 -28.25
C VAL A 285 -3.22 -9.75 -28.27
N GLU A 286 -3.60 -10.54 -27.25
CA GLU A 286 -4.98 -10.96 -27.07
C GLU A 286 -5.85 -9.77 -26.64
N VAL A 287 -6.81 -9.39 -27.49
CA VAL A 287 -7.71 -8.26 -27.20
C VAL A 287 -8.89 -8.75 -26.39
N SER A 288 -8.96 -8.33 -25.12
CA SER A 288 -10.10 -8.67 -24.24
C SER A 288 -11.45 -8.22 -24.84
N PRO A 289 -12.48 -9.08 -24.84
CA PRO A 289 -13.82 -8.73 -25.34
C PRO A 289 -14.56 -7.73 -24.43
N LEU A 290 -14.03 -7.40 -23.26
CA LEU A 290 -14.63 -6.42 -22.34
C LEU A 290 -14.42 -4.96 -22.76
N ARG A 291 -13.47 -4.68 -23.67
CA ARG A 291 -13.12 -3.30 -24.07
C ARG A 291 -14.32 -2.62 -24.74
N GLY A 292 -14.72 -1.46 -24.22
CA GLY A 292 -15.88 -0.70 -24.71
C GLY A 292 -17.25 -1.21 -24.23
N THR A 293 -17.29 -2.16 -23.29
CA THR A 293 -18.55 -2.65 -22.72
C THR A 293 -18.84 -2.04 -21.34
N THR A 294 -20.12 -1.88 -21.01
CA THR A 294 -20.59 -1.54 -19.66
C THR A 294 -21.27 -2.76 -19.05
N GLN A 295 -20.94 -3.07 -17.79
CA GLN A 295 -21.49 -4.21 -17.07
C GLN A 295 -21.88 -3.81 -15.65
N ALA A 296 -23.02 -4.31 -15.17
CA ALA A 296 -23.46 -4.08 -13.79
C ALA A 296 -22.54 -4.83 -12.80
N MET A 297 -22.14 -4.18 -11.71
CA MET A 297 -21.40 -4.84 -10.63
C MET A 297 -22.23 -5.99 -10.01
N SER A 298 -21.59 -7.13 -9.79
CA SER A 298 -22.17 -8.23 -9.01
C SER A 298 -22.46 -7.78 -7.57
N ARG A 299 -23.42 -8.45 -6.89
CA ARG A 299 -23.77 -8.14 -5.50
C ARG A 299 -22.55 -8.20 -4.57
N LEU A 300 -21.67 -9.20 -4.75
CA LEU A 300 -20.42 -9.33 -4.00
C LEU A 300 -19.51 -8.11 -4.22
N ARG A 301 -19.34 -7.69 -5.48
CA ARG A 301 -18.48 -6.53 -5.81
C ARG A 301 -19.01 -5.22 -5.24
N LYS A 302 -20.34 -5.02 -5.21
CA LYS A 302 -20.95 -3.85 -4.55
C LYS A 302 -20.63 -3.80 -3.06
N VAL A 303 -20.83 -4.91 -2.34
CA VAL A 303 -20.55 -5.01 -0.90
C VAL A 303 -19.06 -4.81 -0.58
N VAL A 304 -18.16 -5.38 -1.39
CA VAL A 304 -16.71 -5.20 -1.21
C VAL A 304 -16.30 -3.74 -1.48
N ALA A 305 -16.83 -3.11 -2.53
CA ALA A 305 -16.54 -1.71 -2.84
C ALA A 305 -17.03 -0.76 -1.75
N GLU A 306 -18.26 -0.94 -1.26
CA GLU A 306 -18.84 -0.18 -0.14
C GLU A 306 -17.98 -0.29 1.12
N ARG A 307 -17.61 -1.51 1.52
CA ARG A 307 -16.73 -1.74 2.68
C ARG A 307 -15.33 -1.15 2.51
N ALA A 308 -14.76 -1.20 1.30
CA ALA A 308 -13.45 -0.63 1.03
C ALA A 308 -13.47 0.91 1.16
N VAL A 309 -14.50 1.56 0.61
CA VAL A 309 -14.69 3.02 0.73
C VAL A 309 -14.90 3.41 2.20
N VAL A 310 -15.78 2.72 2.92
CA VAL A 310 -15.99 2.97 4.36
C VAL A 310 -14.69 2.83 5.15
N SER A 311 -13.87 1.80 4.87
CA SER A 311 -12.59 1.62 5.56
C SER A 311 -11.59 2.75 5.26
N MET A 312 -11.42 3.11 3.98
CA MET A 312 -10.54 4.19 3.55
C MET A 312 -10.95 5.57 4.08
N GLN A 313 -12.24 5.81 4.31
CA GLN A 313 -12.76 7.06 4.86
C GLN A 313 -12.77 7.09 6.40
N SER A 314 -12.72 5.92 7.06
CA SER A 314 -12.84 5.80 8.52
C SER A 314 -11.53 5.50 9.24
N THR A 315 -10.43 5.26 8.51
CA THR A 315 -9.12 4.88 9.08
C THR A 315 -8.02 5.83 8.61
N ALA A 316 -7.03 6.09 9.46
CA ALA A 316 -5.85 6.86 9.08
C ALA A 316 -4.79 5.91 8.51
N GLN A 317 -5.02 5.40 7.30
CA GLN A 317 -4.26 4.24 6.82
C GLN A 317 -2.83 4.59 6.38
N LEU A 318 -1.83 3.89 6.94
CA LEU A 318 -0.42 3.96 6.52
C LEU A 318 0.11 2.56 6.20
N THR A 319 1.12 2.45 5.32
CA THR A 319 1.85 1.20 5.07
C THR A 319 3.33 1.36 5.44
N SER A 320 3.87 0.39 6.18
CA SER A 320 5.30 0.24 6.42
C SER A 320 5.81 -1.04 5.76
N VAL A 321 7.00 -0.99 5.15
CA VAL A 321 7.57 -2.11 4.38
C VAL A 321 8.96 -2.44 4.91
N VAL A 322 9.24 -3.74 5.10
CA VAL A 322 10.58 -4.25 5.38
C VAL A 322 10.99 -5.30 4.35
N GLU A 323 12.28 -5.41 4.08
CA GLU A 323 12.86 -6.53 3.35
C GLU A 323 13.36 -7.61 4.32
N VAL A 324 13.13 -8.87 3.99
CA VAL A 324 13.48 -10.05 4.79
C VAL A 324 14.28 -11.06 3.96
N ASP A 325 15.42 -11.52 4.49
CA ASP A 325 16.22 -12.60 3.92
C ASP A 325 15.66 -13.98 4.31
N VAL A 326 14.85 -14.55 3.42
CA VAL A 326 14.27 -15.89 3.59
C VAL A 326 15.13 -17.00 2.98
N THR A 327 16.43 -16.78 2.75
CA THR A 327 17.34 -17.78 2.17
C THR A 327 17.40 -19.06 3.00
N LYS A 328 17.47 -18.96 4.34
CA LYS A 328 17.47 -20.14 5.21
C LYS A 328 16.13 -20.87 5.18
N VAL A 329 15.00 -20.15 5.20
CA VAL A 329 13.65 -20.74 5.05
C VAL A 329 13.51 -21.45 3.69
N ALA A 330 14.01 -20.84 2.61
CA ALA A 330 14.01 -21.44 1.28
C ALA A 330 14.83 -22.73 1.24
N ALA A 331 16.02 -22.75 1.85
CA ALA A 331 16.86 -23.93 1.95
C ALA A 331 16.22 -25.05 2.80
N LEU A 332 15.66 -24.70 3.97
CA LEU A 332 14.94 -25.63 4.83
C LEU A 332 13.74 -26.23 4.09
N ARG A 333 12.89 -25.39 3.50
CA ARG A 333 11.74 -25.83 2.70
C ARG A 333 12.19 -26.75 1.56
N ASP A 334 13.23 -26.40 0.82
CA ASP A 334 13.70 -27.21 -0.29
C ASP A 334 14.31 -28.55 0.13
N LYS A 335 14.89 -28.63 1.34
CA LYS A 335 15.34 -29.86 2.01
C LYS A 335 14.15 -30.77 2.40
N VAL A 336 13.10 -30.22 3.01
CA VAL A 336 12.05 -31.03 3.69
C VAL A 336 10.71 -31.18 2.95
N LYS A 337 10.47 -30.41 1.88
CA LYS A 337 9.17 -30.39 1.15
C LYS A 337 8.68 -31.75 0.63
N GLY A 338 9.59 -32.70 0.36
CA GLY A 338 9.24 -34.05 -0.07
C GLY A 338 8.60 -34.85 1.06
N ASP A 339 9.33 -34.98 2.17
CA ASP A 339 8.89 -35.70 3.37
C ASP A 339 7.64 -35.04 3.98
N PHE A 340 7.60 -33.71 3.99
CA PHE A 340 6.44 -32.95 4.43
C PHE A 340 5.20 -33.25 3.58
N LEU A 341 5.31 -33.29 2.25
CA LEU A 341 4.19 -33.67 1.38
C LEU A 341 3.76 -35.12 1.64
N ALA A 342 4.72 -36.04 1.80
CA ALA A 342 4.44 -37.45 2.04
C ALA A 342 3.72 -37.70 3.38
N LYS A 343 4.06 -36.96 4.44
CA LYS A 343 3.47 -37.14 5.78
C LYS A 343 2.20 -36.31 6.01
N ASN A 344 2.15 -35.09 5.48
CA ASN A 344 1.06 -34.13 5.74
C ASN A 344 0.03 -34.03 4.61
N GLY A 345 0.27 -34.62 3.44
CA GLY A 345 -0.63 -34.58 2.28
C GLY A 345 -0.70 -33.24 1.53
N VAL A 346 -0.11 -32.17 2.09
CA VAL A 346 -0.13 -30.80 1.54
C VAL A 346 1.28 -30.31 1.21
N LYS A 347 1.39 -29.43 0.20
CA LYS A 347 2.67 -28.89 -0.27
C LYS A 347 3.16 -27.77 0.66
N LEU A 348 4.40 -27.87 1.13
CA LEU A 348 5.04 -26.82 1.92
C LEU A 348 5.42 -25.61 1.04
N SER A 349 4.59 -24.57 1.04
CA SER A 349 4.87 -23.27 0.41
C SER A 349 5.55 -22.30 1.38
N PHE A 350 5.81 -21.05 0.97
CA PHE A 350 6.30 -20.02 1.90
C PHE A 350 5.22 -19.47 2.84
N LEU A 351 3.94 -19.51 2.44
CA LEU A 351 2.86 -18.82 3.15
C LEU A 351 2.64 -19.33 4.60
N PRO A 352 2.74 -20.64 4.92
CA PRO A 352 2.65 -21.11 6.31
C PRO A 352 3.75 -20.55 7.22
N PHE A 353 4.97 -20.31 6.70
CA PHE A 353 6.04 -19.70 7.50
C PHE A 353 5.73 -18.24 7.84
N PHE A 354 5.17 -17.49 6.88
CA PHE A 354 4.71 -16.11 7.10
C PHE A 354 3.53 -16.07 8.06
N ALA A 355 2.56 -16.97 7.91
CA ALA A 355 1.41 -17.09 8.80
C ALA A 355 1.82 -17.42 10.25
N LEU A 356 2.75 -18.37 10.45
CA LEU A 356 3.25 -18.74 11.76
C LEU A 356 4.01 -17.58 12.42
N ALA A 357 4.98 -16.98 11.70
CA ALA A 357 5.77 -15.87 12.22
C ALA A 357 4.91 -14.63 12.54
N ALA A 358 3.89 -14.34 11.74
CA ALA A 358 2.92 -13.28 12.03
C ALA A 358 2.09 -13.61 13.27
N SER A 359 1.53 -14.82 13.37
CA SER A 359 0.68 -15.25 14.49
C SER A 359 1.44 -15.29 15.83
N GLU A 360 2.71 -15.69 15.83
CA GLU A 360 3.60 -15.59 16.99
C GLU A 360 3.90 -14.12 17.37
N ALA A 361 4.08 -13.23 16.38
CA ALA A 361 4.34 -11.82 16.63
C ALA A 361 3.11 -11.07 17.16
N LEU A 362 1.89 -11.39 16.70
CA LEU A 362 0.65 -10.76 17.17
C LEU A 362 0.47 -10.91 18.69
N LYS A 363 0.83 -12.06 19.27
CA LYS A 363 0.86 -12.29 20.74
C LYS A 363 1.76 -11.32 21.50
N THR A 364 2.83 -10.85 20.87
CA THR A 364 3.79 -9.89 21.46
C THR A 364 3.36 -8.44 21.22
N TYR A 365 2.64 -8.17 20.12
CA TYR A 365 2.20 -6.84 19.70
C TYR A 365 0.68 -6.81 19.50
N PRO A 366 -0.12 -6.96 20.59
CA PRO A 366 -1.56 -7.15 20.49
C PRO A 366 -2.31 -5.95 19.89
N VAL A 367 -1.71 -4.75 19.87
CA VAL A 367 -2.24 -3.56 19.18
C VAL A 367 -2.37 -3.76 17.67
N ILE A 368 -1.57 -4.64 17.07
CA ILE A 368 -1.67 -5.02 15.65
C ILE A 368 -2.84 -5.99 15.40
N ASN A 369 -3.29 -6.71 16.43
CA ASN A 369 -4.43 -7.64 16.39
C ASN A 369 -5.75 -7.01 16.90
N ALA A 370 -5.74 -5.72 17.24
CA ALA A 370 -6.84 -5.04 17.92
C ALA A 370 -7.99 -4.62 16.97
N THR A 371 -9.09 -4.16 17.55
CA THR A 371 -10.17 -3.45 16.85
C THR A 371 -10.54 -2.17 17.60
N VAL A 372 -11.11 -1.18 16.90
CA VAL A 372 -11.62 0.06 17.49
C VAL A 372 -13.13 -0.04 17.69
N ASP A 373 -13.63 0.21 18.91
CA ASP A 373 -15.05 0.24 19.25
C ASP A 373 -15.42 1.55 19.97
N GLY A 374 -15.91 2.52 19.21
CA GLY A 374 -16.07 3.90 19.66
C GLY A 374 -14.72 4.49 20.09
N ASP A 375 -14.64 4.95 21.34
CA ASP A 375 -13.42 5.48 21.95
C ASP A 375 -12.53 4.40 22.59
N ASN A 376 -12.90 3.11 22.46
CA ASN A 376 -12.18 1.98 23.08
C ASN A 376 -11.31 1.22 22.08
N ILE A 377 -10.16 0.73 22.55
CA ILE A 377 -9.36 -0.28 21.85
C ILE A 377 -9.70 -1.65 22.45
N VAL A 378 -10.16 -2.56 21.62
CA VAL A 378 -10.47 -3.94 21.99
C VAL A 378 -9.33 -4.84 21.54
N TYR A 379 -8.75 -5.58 22.49
CA TYR A 379 -7.70 -6.55 22.24
C TYR A 379 -8.28 -7.96 22.35
N PRO A 380 -8.38 -8.73 21.25
CA PRO A 380 -8.77 -10.14 21.30
C PRO A 380 -7.77 -10.97 22.10
N ASP A 381 -8.25 -12.02 22.78
CA ASP A 381 -7.44 -13.01 23.49
C ASP A 381 -6.90 -14.14 22.58
N HIS A 382 -7.12 -14.00 21.26
CA HIS A 382 -6.79 -15.00 20.24
C HIS A 382 -6.46 -14.35 18.88
N GLU A 383 -5.71 -15.07 18.04
CA GLU A 383 -5.35 -14.66 16.68
C GLU A 383 -6.17 -15.43 15.63
N ASN A 384 -7.25 -14.84 15.12
CA ASN A 384 -8.00 -15.39 13.98
C ASN A 384 -7.44 -14.83 12.67
N LEU A 385 -6.74 -15.66 11.90
CA LEU A 385 -6.02 -15.23 10.71
C LEU A 385 -6.87 -15.36 9.45
N SER A 386 -7.34 -14.23 8.92
CA SER A 386 -7.95 -14.15 7.59
C SER A 386 -6.88 -14.37 6.50
N ILE A 387 -7.12 -15.30 5.58
CA ILE A 387 -6.24 -15.56 4.44
C ILE A 387 -6.92 -15.06 3.16
N ALA A 388 -6.30 -14.13 2.44
CA ALA A 388 -6.84 -13.64 1.17
C ALA A 388 -6.68 -14.68 0.05
N VAL A 389 -7.79 -15.10 -0.56
CA VAL A 389 -7.84 -16.10 -1.64
C VAL A 389 -8.50 -15.50 -2.88
N ASP A 390 -7.73 -15.44 -3.97
CA ASP A 390 -8.23 -15.05 -5.30
C ASP A 390 -9.05 -16.18 -5.95
N THR A 391 -10.17 -15.79 -6.56
CA THR A 391 -11.10 -16.67 -7.29
C THR A 391 -11.68 -15.94 -8.50
N GLU A 392 -12.22 -16.68 -9.48
CA GLU A 392 -12.89 -16.11 -10.66
C GLU A 392 -14.08 -15.18 -10.30
N ARG A 393 -14.66 -15.32 -9.09
CA ARG A 393 -15.78 -14.51 -8.60
C ARG A 393 -15.31 -13.24 -7.87
N GLY A 394 -14.01 -13.11 -7.61
CA GLY A 394 -13.38 -12.05 -6.84
C GLY A 394 -12.64 -12.57 -5.61
N LEU A 395 -12.13 -11.63 -4.82
CA LEU A 395 -11.40 -11.90 -3.59
C LEU A 395 -12.33 -12.36 -2.47
N LEU A 396 -11.93 -13.40 -1.75
CA LEU A 396 -12.58 -13.88 -0.52
C LEU A 396 -11.52 -14.02 0.59
N THR A 397 -11.95 -13.89 1.84
CA THR A 397 -11.07 -13.89 3.02
C THR A 397 -11.54 -14.91 4.06
N PRO A 398 -11.42 -16.23 3.80
CA PRO A 398 -11.66 -17.26 4.81
C PRO A 398 -10.77 -17.06 6.05
N VAL A 399 -11.25 -17.48 7.21
CA VAL A 399 -10.63 -17.27 8.53
C VAL A 399 -10.14 -18.59 9.13
N ILE A 400 -8.85 -18.66 9.44
CA ILE A 400 -8.28 -19.71 10.31
C ILE A 400 -8.51 -19.28 11.75
N ARG A 401 -9.20 -20.11 12.53
CA ARG A 401 -9.43 -19.87 13.97
C ARG A 401 -8.18 -20.21 14.77
N ASP A 402 -7.92 -19.44 15.82
CA ASP A 402 -6.85 -19.69 16.80
C ASP A 402 -5.51 -20.03 16.13
N ALA A 403 -5.14 -19.30 15.08
CA ALA A 403 -4.05 -19.63 14.16
C ALA A 403 -2.68 -19.74 14.86
N SER A 404 -2.53 -19.05 15.99
CA SER A 404 -1.34 -19.07 16.85
C SER A 404 -1.24 -20.29 17.78
N SER A 405 -2.25 -21.17 17.79
CA SER A 405 -2.25 -22.48 18.46
C SER A 405 -1.74 -23.61 17.54
N LEU A 406 -1.69 -23.34 16.24
CA LEU A 406 -1.30 -24.30 15.20
C LEU A 406 0.22 -24.28 14.97
N ASP A 407 0.79 -25.46 14.71
CA ASP A 407 2.14 -25.56 14.17
C ASP A 407 2.19 -25.27 12.66
N LEU A 408 3.38 -25.31 12.05
CA LEU A 408 3.55 -25.06 10.61
C LEU A 408 2.78 -26.09 9.77
N SER A 409 2.61 -27.32 10.26
CA SER A 409 1.88 -28.39 9.57
C SER A 409 0.36 -28.16 9.63
N GLY A 410 -0.15 -27.67 10.76
CA GLY A 410 -1.55 -27.26 10.95
C GLY A 410 -1.89 -26.09 10.05
N LEU A 411 -1.12 -25.00 10.12
CA LEU A 411 -1.29 -23.84 9.25
C LEU A 411 -1.22 -24.22 7.76
N ALA A 412 -0.30 -25.10 7.36
CA ALA A 412 -0.21 -25.55 5.97
C ALA A 412 -1.45 -26.34 5.50
N LYS A 413 -2.09 -27.11 6.40
CA LYS A 413 -3.32 -27.86 6.11
C LYS A 413 -4.52 -26.92 6.03
N GLU A 414 -4.72 -26.07 7.03
CA GLU A 414 -5.82 -25.09 7.08
C GLU A 414 -5.78 -24.12 5.90
N ILE A 415 -4.60 -23.56 5.58
CA ILE A 415 -4.42 -22.68 4.41
C ILE A 415 -4.78 -23.41 3.11
N ALA A 416 -4.39 -24.69 2.97
CA ALA A 416 -4.65 -25.46 1.76
C ALA A 416 -6.14 -25.81 1.61
N ASP A 417 -6.77 -26.33 2.67
CA ASP A 417 -8.19 -26.68 2.72
C ASP A 417 -9.08 -25.46 2.48
N LEU A 418 -8.86 -24.36 3.20
CA LEU A 418 -9.62 -23.13 2.98
C LEU A 418 -9.42 -22.59 1.57
N ALA A 419 -8.20 -22.61 1.01
CA ALA A 419 -7.97 -22.15 -0.36
C ALA A 419 -8.67 -23.02 -1.42
N GLU A 420 -8.75 -24.34 -1.21
CA GLU A 420 -9.50 -25.26 -2.07
C GLU A 420 -11.01 -25.01 -1.94
N ARG A 421 -11.56 -25.06 -0.71
CA ARG A 421 -12.99 -24.84 -0.45
C ARG A 421 -13.47 -23.44 -0.85
N THR A 422 -12.60 -22.43 -0.83
CA THR A 422 -12.92 -21.08 -1.34
C THR A 422 -13.10 -21.07 -2.85
N ARG A 423 -12.19 -21.71 -3.60
CA ARG A 423 -12.27 -21.80 -5.07
C ARG A 423 -13.44 -22.67 -5.52
N ASP A 424 -13.69 -23.77 -4.81
CA ASP A 424 -14.81 -24.69 -5.04
C ASP A 424 -16.17 -24.13 -4.57
N ASN A 425 -16.22 -22.95 -3.96
CA ASN A 425 -17.43 -22.34 -3.37
C ASN A 425 -18.13 -23.27 -2.34
N ARG A 426 -17.33 -23.86 -1.45
CA ARG A 426 -17.74 -24.76 -0.36
C ARG A 426 -17.46 -24.20 1.05
N LEU A 427 -17.13 -22.91 1.16
CA LEU A 427 -17.07 -22.23 2.45
C LEU A 427 -18.45 -22.11 3.09
N LYS A 428 -18.49 -22.21 4.41
CA LYS A 428 -19.65 -21.86 5.24
C LYS A 428 -19.62 -20.38 5.60
N PRO A 429 -20.76 -19.74 5.92
CA PRO A 429 -20.80 -18.31 6.25
C PRO A 429 -19.97 -17.90 7.49
N ASP A 430 -19.84 -18.79 8.47
CA ASP A 430 -19.06 -18.61 9.71
C ASP A 430 -17.53 -18.62 9.47
N GLU A 431 -17.08 -19.18 8.35
CA GLU A 431 -15.66 -19.20 7.94
C GLU A 431 -15.22 -17.90 7.27
N LEU A 432 -16.14 -16.95 7.03
CA LEU A 432 -15.88 -15.65 6.37
C LEU A 432 -15.94 -14.45 7.34
N ALA A 433 -16.07 -14.68 8.65
CA ALA A 433 -16.30 -13.65 9.66
C ALA A 433 -15.40 -13.79 10.90
N GLY A 434 -15.14 -12.69 11.61
CA GLY A 434 -14.43 -12.72 12.89
C GLY A 434 -12.94 -13.04 12.81
N GLY A 435 -12.30 -12.79 11.67
CA GLY A 435 -10.83 -12.67 11.61
C GLY A 435 -10.39 -11.40 12.34
N THR A 436 -9.30 -11.46 13.09
CA THR A 436 -8.72 -10.34 13.85
C THR A 436 -7.57 -9.67 13.09
N PHE A 437 -6.88 -10.44 12.24
CA PHE A 437 -5.78 -9.98 11.38
C PHE A 437 -5.88 -10.61 9.99
N THR A 438 -5.41 -9.92 8.95
CA THR A 438 -5.40 -10.47 7.57
C THR A 438 -3.98 -10.65 7.02
N LEU A 439 -3.76 -11.76 6.34
CA LEU A 439 -2.57 -12.05 5.54
C LEU A 439 -2.96 -12.18 4.05
N THR A 440 -2.31 -11.39 3.20
CA THR A 440 -2.51 -11.40 1.74
C THR A 440 -1.21 -11.65 0.99
N ASN A 441 -1.28 -12.34 -0.16
CA ASN A 441 -0.11 -12.80 -0.90
C ASN A 441 -0.21 -12.50 -2.40
N THR A 442 0.04 -11.23 -2.74
CA THR A 442 0.22 -10.77 -4.13
C THR A 442 1.50 -11.30 -4.77
N GLY A 443 2.50 -11.69 -3.95
CA GLY A 443 3.74 -12.31 -4.39
C GLY A 443 3.56 -13.58 -5.22
N SER A 444 2.49 -14.34 -4.97
CA SER A 444 2.07 -15.49 -5.77
C SER A 444 1.81 -15.16 -7.26
N ARG A 445 1.56 -13.89 -7.58
CA ARG A 445 1.32 -13.33 -8.92
C ARG A 445 2.49 -12.49 -9.46
N GLY A 446 3.59 -12.39 -8.72
CA GLY A 446 4.80 -11.65 -9.13
C GLY A 446 4.93 -10.23 -8.61
N ALA A 447 4.02 -9.74 -7.77
CA ALA A 447 4.14 -8.41 -7.16
C ALA A 447 5.32 -8.36 -6.17
N LEU A 448 6.14 -7.30 -6.25
CA LEU A 448 7.26 -7.09 -5.31
C LEU A 448 6.76 -6.85 -3.89
N PHE A 449 5.75 -6.00 -3.75
CA PHE A 449 4.92 -5.78 -2.57
C PHE A 449 3.63 -5.09 -3.04
N ASP A 450 2.66 -4.98 -2.13
CA ASP A 450 1.46 -4.18 -2.28
C ASP A 450 1.24 -3.32 -1.03
N THR A 451 0.37 -2.30 -1.14
CA THR A 451 -0.13 -1.50 -0.01
C THR A 451 -1.58 -1.93 0.26
N PRO A 452 -1.80 -3.08 0.93
CA PRO A 452 -3.13 -3.65 1.08
C PRO A 452 -4.08 -2.72 1.86
N VAL A 453 -5.35 -2.71 1.48
CA VAL A 453 -6.42 -1.97 2.19
C VAL A 453 -6.85 -2.77 3.42
N VAL A 454 -6.75 -2.18 4.61
CA VAL A 454 -7.33 -2.72 5.86
C VAL A 454 -8.85 -2.76 5.69
N PHE A 455 -9.50 -3.83 6.15
CA PHE A 455 -10.97 -3.90 6.21
C PHE A 455 -11.44 -3.95 7.67
N LEU A 456 -12.27 -2.98 8.06
CA LEU A 456 -12.90 -2.93 9.37
C LEU A 456 -13.66 -4.23 9.70
N PRO A 457 -13.67 -4.68 10.98
CA PRO A 457 -13.18 -3.98 12.17
C PRO A 457 -11.68 -4.14 12.46
N GLN A 458 -10.93 -4.90 11.64
CA GLN A 458 -9.49 -5.09 11.84
C GLN A 458 -8.74 -3.76 11.67
N VAL A 459 -7.61 -3.62 12.35
CA VAL A 459 -6.75 -2.42 12.26
C VAL A 459 -5.48 -2.64 11.44
N ALA A 460 -5.16 -3.87 11.03
CA ALA A 460 -3.94 -4.16 10.28
C ALA A 460 -4.07 -5.36 9.30
N ILE A 461 -3.27 -5.32 8.23
CA ILE A 461 -3.17 -6.36 7.20
C ILE A 461 -1.73 -6.47 6.69
N LEU A 462 -1.22 -7.70 6.58
CA LEU A 462 0.13 -7.99 6.10
C LEU A 462 0.11 -8.52 4.66
N GLY A 463 0.72 -7.76 3.75
CA GLY A 463 1.01 -8.17 2.38
C GLY A 463 2.37 -8.85 2.27
N THR A 464 2.40 -10.03 1.63
CA THR A 464 3.64 -10.77 1.33
C THR A 464 3.97 -10.69 -0.16
N GLY A 465 5.11 -10.08 -0.47
CA GLY A 465 5.64 -9.96 -1.82
C GLY A 465 6.18 -11.28 -2.42
N ILE A 466 6.65 -11.22 -3.66
CA ILE A 466 7.28 -12.37 -4.33
C ILE A 466 8.64 -12.68 -3.69
N VAL A 467 8.85 -13.95 -3.33
CA VAL A 467 10.18 -14.44 -2.97
C VAL A 467 11.04 -14.57 -4.22
N THR A 468 12.02 -13.70 -4.39
CA THR A 468 12.94 -13.67 -5.54
C THR A 468 14.39 -13.83 -5.11
N LYS A 469 15.23 -14.32 -6.02
CA LYS A 469 16.69 -14.35 -5.82
C LYS A 469 17.32 -13.08 -6.35
N LYS A 470 18.10 -12.37 -5.53
CA LYS A 470 18.88 -11.20 -5.94
C LYS A 470 20.29 -11.21 -5.33
N PRO A 471 21.29 -10.55 -5.95
CA PRO A 471 22.58 -10.33 -5.33
C PRO A 471 22.44 -9.31 -4.19
N VAL A 472 23.01 -9.62 -3.03
CA VAL A 472 23.02 -8.77 -1.84
C VAL A 472 24.44 -8.75 -1.27
N VAL A 473 24.89 -7.61 -0.76
CA VAL A 473 26.14 -7.51 0.00
C VAL A 473 25.92 -8.08 1.39
N ILE A 474 26.75 -9.04 1.79
CA ILE A 474 26.76 -9.64 3.12
C ILE A 474 28.12 -9.42 3.77
N THR A 475 28.14 -9.26 5.09
CA THR A 475 29.37 -9.40 5.87
C THR A 475 29.54 -10.86 6.27
N ALA A 476 30.64 -11.49 5.85
CA ALA A 476 31.05 -12.81 6.28
C ALA A 476 32.49 -12.73 6.79
N ASP A 477 32.75 -13.22 8.00
CA ASP A 477 34.07 -13.19 8.65
C ASP A 477 34.74 -11.81 8.66
N GLY A 478 33.94 -10.75 8.88
CA GLY A 478 34.39 -9.35 8.87
C GLY A 478 34.68 -8.76 7.49
N THR A 479 34.44 -9.52 6.41
CA THR A 479 34.69 -9.10 5.02
C THR A 479 33.37 -8.94 4.27
N GLU A 480 33.24 -7.90 3.45
CA GLU A 480 32.10 -7.74 2.55
C GLU A 480 32.21 -8.68 1.34
N SER A 481 31.11 -9.35 0.99
CA SER A 481 31.02 -10.21 -0.18
C SER A 481 29.64 -10.13 -0.81
N ILE A 482 29.52 -10.36 -2.11
CA ILE A 482 28.22 -10.43 -2.79
C ILE A 482 27.75 -11.88 -2.80
N ALA A 483 26.55 -12.12 -2.28
CA ALA A 483 25.92 -13.44 -2.28
C ALA A 483 24.52 -13.37 -2.88
N ILE A 484 24.07 -14.49 -3.47
CA ILE A 484 22.67 -14.63 -3.89
C ILE A 484 21.82 -14.91 -2.65
N ARG A 485 20.77 -14.11 -2.46
CA ARG A 485 19.78 -14.28 -1.38
C ARG A 485 18.37 -14.38 -1.94
N SER A 486 17.56 -15.24 -1.32
CA SER A 486 16.11 -15.31 -1.51
C SER A 486 15.46 -14.28 -0.60
N THR A 487 14.95 -13.19 -1.15
CA THR A 487 14.42 -12.05 -0.40
C THR A 487 12.93 -11.86 -0.64
N VAL A 488 12.22 -11.34 0.34
CA VAL A 488 10.79 -10.98 0.25
C VAL A 488 10.56 -9.62 0.90
N TYR A 489 9.64 -8.83 0.37
CA TYR A 489 9.12 -7.65 1.06
C TYR A 489 7.87 -8.02 1.85
N LEU A 490 7.81 -7.56 3.10
CA LEU A 490 6.64 -7.64 3.96
C LEU A 490 6.10 -6.22 4.15
N ALA A 491 4.86 -6.00 3.73
CA ALA A 491 4.20 -4.70 3.81
C ALA A 491 3.04 -4.77 4.81
N LEU A 492 3.17 -4.13 5.96
CA LEU A 492 2.07 -4.00 6.93
C LEU A 492 1.33 -2.69 6.65
N SER A 493 0.07 -2.77 6.26
CA SER A 493 -0.82 -1.62 6.31
C SER A 493 -1.62 -1.62 7.60
N TYR A 494 -1.82 -0.46 8.20
CA TYR A 494 -2.47 -0.31 9.51
C TYR A 494 -3.21 1.02 9.67
N ASP A 495 -4.14 1.06 10.62
CA ASP A 495 -4.87 2.27 11.04
C ASP A 495 -4.05 3.05 12.08
N HIS A 496 -3.47 4.17 11.65
CA HIS A 496 -2.60 5.02 12.46
C HIS A 496 -3.37 5.78 13.58
N ARG A 497 -4.68 5.62 13.69
CA ARG A 497 -5.43 6.10 14.86
C ARG A 497 -5.05 5.37 16.15
N ILE A 498 -4.60 4.11 16.06
CA ILE A 498 -4.20 3.31 17.24
C ILE A 498 -2.89 2.54 17.08
N VAL A 499 -2.39 2.35 15.85
CA VAL A 499 -1.09 1.70 15.59
C VAL A 499 -0.07 2.76 15.19
N ASP A 500 0.87 3.06 16.08
CA ASP A 500 1.99 3.94 15.74
C ASP A 500 2.99 3.24 14.80
N GLY A 501 3.69 4.02 13.99
CA GLY A 501 4.77 3.52 13.14
C GLY A 501 5.88 2.79 13.91
N ALA A 502 6.06 3.08 15.20
CA ALA A 502 6.98 2.34 16.08
C ALA A 502 6.49 0.90 16.37
N ASP A 503 5.18 0.69 16.54
CA ASP A 503 4.61 -0.65 16.79
C ASP A 503 4.55 -1.48 15.52
N ALA A 504 4.19 -0.87 14.40
CA ALA A 504 4.31 -1.47 13.07
C ALA A 504 5.76 -1.91 12.78
N ALA A 505 6.75 -1.07 13.09
CA ALA A 505 8.16 -1.41 12.93
C ALA A 505 8.61 -2.55 13.84
N ARG A 506 8.23 -2.54 15.13
CA ARG A 506 8.54 -3.63 16.08
C ARG A 506 7.94 -4.96 15.65
N PHE A 507 6.68 -4.98 15.21
CA PHE A 507 6.01 -6.16 14.68
C PHE A 507 6.73 -6.68 13.43
N LEU A 508 6.96 -5.82 12.43
CA LEU A 508 7.65 -6.22 11.20
C LEU A 508 9.08 -6.73 11.45
N VAL A 509 9.81 -6.12 12.38
CA VAL A 509 11.16 -6.58 12.79
C VAL A 509 11.09 -7.93 13.51
N ALA A 510 10.08 -8.17 14.35
CA ALA A 510 9.90 -9.48 14.99
C ALA A 510 9.61 -10.58 13.97
N VAL A 511 8.70 -10.34 13.02
CA VAL A 511 8.40 -11.27 11.91
C VAL A 511 9.64 -11.50 11.04
N LYS A 512 10.38 -10.43 10.69
CA LYS A 512 11.67 -10.50 9.97
C LYS A 512 12.67 -11.39 10.70
N ASN A 513 12.95 -11.12 11.98
CA ASN A 513 13.90 -11.87 12.79
C ASN A 513 13.51 -13.35 12.89
N ARG A 514 12.21 -13.63 13.07
CA ARG A 514 11.68 -15.00 13.15
C ARG A 514 11.90 -15.80 11.86
N LEU A 515 11.73 -15.15 10.71
CA LEU A 515 11.97 -15.74 9.38
C LEU A 515 13.47 -15.86 9.06
N GLU A 516 14.28 -14.85 9.39
CA GLU A 516 15.74 -14.85 9.17
C GLU A 516 16.51 -15.83 10.09
N ALA A 517 15.96 -16.15 11.26
CA ALA A 517 16.41 -17.25 12.10
C ALA A 517 16.17 -18.61 11.42
N ALA A 518 15.00 -18.78 10.80
CA ALA A 518 14.53 -20.01 10.14
C ALA A 518 14.43 -21.26 11.03
N ASP A 519 14.33 -21.08 12.35
CA ASP A 519 14.18 -22.16 13.33
C ASP A 519 12.73 -22.71 13.32
N PHE A 520 12.42 -23.50 12.30
CA PHE A 520 11.09 -24.10 12.11
C PHE A 520 11.11 -25.63 12.17
N GLU A 521 12.28 -26.26 12.37
CA GLU A 521 12.41 -27.73 12.28
C GLU A 521 11.50 -28.45 13.29
N GLY A 522 11.39 -27.95 14.52
CA GLY A 522 10.48 -28.49 15.54
C GLY A 522 8.98 -28.29 15.25
N SER A 523 8.62 -27.43 14.30
CA SER A 523 7.23 -27.11 13.93
C SER A 523 6.77 -27.74 12.62
N LEU A 524 7.65 -28.46 11.90
CA LEU A 524 7.35 -29.08 10.61
C LEU A 524 6.32 -30.22 10.69
N GLY A 525 6.13 -30.80 11.87
CA GLY A 525 5.27 -31.98 12.08
C GLY A 525 5.78 -33.25 11.39
N ILE A 526 7.05 -33.29 10.92
CA ILE A 526 7.67 -34.45 10.23
C ILE A 526 8.53 -35.32 11.15
#